data_AF-A0A1V5L7A7-F1
#
_entry.id   AF-A0A1V5L7A7-F1
#
_cell.length_a   1.000
_cell.length_b   1.000
_cell.length_c   1.000
_cell.angle_alpha   90.00
_cell.angle_beta   90.00
_cell.angle_gamma   90.00
#
_symmetry.space_group_name_H-M   'P 1'
#
loop_
_entity.id
_entity.type
_entity.pdbx_description
1 polymer ?
#
loop_
_entity_poly.entity_id
_entity_poly.type
_entity_poly.pdbx_seq_one_letter_code
_entity_poly.pdbx_strand_id
1 'polypeptide(L)'
;MPSVVSDKCKKCYSCVEVCPVDAFRESDDSEMLVISPEVCIDCGVCIAECPEGAIHADGEADDKWVKFNEEKAAVWGEAKK
;
A
#
# COMPACT_ATOMS: atom_id res chain seq x y z
N MET A 1 3.01 -10.94 7.37
CA MET A 1 1.89 -10.87 6.40
C MET A 1 1.96 -9.50 5.73
N PRO A 2 1.59 -9.36 4.45
CA PRO A 2 1.80 -8.12 3.70
C PRO A 2 1.16 -6.90 4.38
N SER A 3 1.72 -5.71 4.16
CA SER A 3 1.08 -4.48 4.65
C SER A 3 -0.11 -4.09 3.77
N VAL A 4 -1.13 -3.47 4.36
CA VAL A 4 -2.41 -3.15 3.72
C VAL A 4 -2.71 -1.66 3.85
N VAL A 5 -3.14 -1.02 2.76
CA VAL A 5 -3.50 0.41 2.74
C VAL A 5 -5.01 0.60 2.90
N SER A 6 -5.40 1.56 3.73
CA SER A 6 -6.80 1.97 3.97
C SER A 6 -7.19 3.28 3.28
N ASP A 7 -8.47 3.67 3.40
CA ASP A 7 -9.07 4.92 2.90
C ASP A 7 -8.44 6.21 3.44
N LYS A 8 -7.62 6.12 4.49
CA LYS A 8 -6.88 7.26 5.01
C LYS A 8 -5.75 7.72 4.09
N CYS A 9 -5.36 6.90 3.12
CA CYS A 9 -4.28 7.25 2.20
C CYS A 9 -4.63 8.50 1.38
N LYS A 10 -3.68 9.43 1.28
CA LYS A 10 -3.80 10.69 0.51
C LYS A 10 -2.81 10.79 -0.65
N LYS A 11 -2.28 9.65 -1.12
CA LYS A 11 -1.31 9.57 -2.23
C LYS A 11 -0.12 10.54 -2.05
N CYS A 12 0.45 10.61 -0.85
CA CYS A 12 1.59 11.48 -0.54
C CYS A 12 2.96 10.91 -0.93
N TYR A 13 3.00 9.67 -1.44
CA TYR A 13 4.18 8.94 -1.91
C TYR A 13 5.30 8.67 -0.89
N SER A 14 5.17 9.09 0.38
CA SER A 14 6.19 8.84 1.42
C SER A 14 6.52 7.35 1.61
N CYS A 15 5.51 6.48 1.48
CA CYS A 15 5.67 5.04 1.59
C CYS A 15 6.36 4.41 0.36
N VAL A 16 6.27 5.05 -0.81
CA VAL A 16 6.87 4.59 -2.07
C VAL A 16 8.39 4.78 -2.01
N GLU A 17 8.84 5.94 -1.52
CA GLU A 17 10.27 6.28 -1.37
C GLU A 17 11.04 5.28 -0.53
N VAL A 18 10.43 4.80 0.57
CA VAL A 18 11.07 3.89 1.53
C VAL A 18 10.90 2.41 1.20
N CYS A 19 10.08 2.07 0.20
CA CYS A 19 9.83 0.68 -0.17
C CYS A 19 11.05 0.09 -0.92
N PRO A 20 11.70 -0.96 -0.43
CA PRO A 20 12.89 -1.52 -1.09
C PRO A 20 12.58 -2.33 -2.35
N VAL A 21 11.33 -2.73 -2.54
CA VAL A 21 10.88 -3.66 -3.60
C VAL A 21 9.77 -3.07 -4.48
N ASP A 22 9.48 -1.78 -4.35
CA ASP A 22 8.49 -1.07 -5.16
C ASP A 22 7.11 -1.77 -5.20
N ALA A 23 6.65 -2.23 -4.03
CA ALA A 23 5.40 -2.97 -3.89
C ALA A 23 4.14 -2.11 -4.07
N PHE A 24 4.26 -0.79 -4.15
CA PHE A 24 3.13 0.12 -4.26
C PHE A 24 2.60 0.18 -5.70
N ARG A 25 1.29 0.35 -5.80
CA ARG A 25 0.57 0.50 -7.06
C ARG A 25 -0.29 1.76 -7.02
N GLU A 26 -0.38 2.42 -8.16
CA GLU A 26 -1.16 3.64 -8.34
C GLU A 26 -2.05 3.59 -9.58
N SER A 27 -3.10 4.41 -9.55
CA SER A 27 -3.99 4.64 -10.68
C SER A 27 -4.24 6.14 -10.81
N ASP A 28 -4.42 6.61 -12.04
CA ASP A 28 -4.80 7.99 -12.34
C ASP A 28 -6.24 8.30 -11.88
N ASP A 29 -7.07 7.27 -11.75
CA ASP A 29 -8.48 7.37 -11.34
C ASP A 29 -8.67 7.31 -9.82
N SER A 30 -7.58 7.25 -9.03
CA SER A 30 -7.63 7.10 -7.58
C SER A 30 -6.68 8.03 -6.82
N GLU A 31 -7.16 8.58 -5.71
CA GLU A 31 -6.40 9.42 -4.76
C GLU A 31 -5.75 8.59 -3.63
N MET A 32 -5.69 7.26 -3.77
CA MET A 32 -5.00 6.38 -2.84
C MET A 32 -4.02 5.45 -3.56
N LEU A 33 -3.07 4.94 -2.80
CA LEU A 33 -2.15 3.88 -3.23
C LEU A 33 -2.62 2.54 -2.66
N VAL A 34 -2.23 1.46 -3.31
CA VAL A 34 -2.40 0.10 -2.78
C VAL A 34 -1.07 -0.64 -2.76
N ILE A 35 -0.97 -1.66 -1.92
CA ILE A 35 0.21 -2.51 -1.81
C ILE A 35 -0.08 -3.85 -2.48
N SER A 36 0.84 -4.31 -3.33
CA SER A 36 0.78 -5.66 -3.89
C SER A 36 1.25 -6.69 -2.86
N PRO A 37 0.39 -7.65 -2.44
CA PRO A 37 0.79 -8.70 -1.51
C PRO A 37 1.80 -9.68 -2.13
N GLU A 38 1.87 -9.77 -3.46
CA GLU A 38 2.83 -10.64 -4.17
C GLU A 38 4.25 -10.07 -4.18
N VAL A 39 4.39 -8.74 -4.14
CA VAL A 39 5.69 -8.04 -4.17
C VAL A 39 6.14 -7.64 -2.76
N CYS A 40 5.21 -7.38 -1.85
CA CYS A 40 5.52 -6.97 -0.49
C CYS A 40 6.27 -8.06 0.28
N ILE A 41 7.46 -7.73 0.78
CA ILE A 41 8.32 -8.63 1.56
C ILE A 41 8.14 -8.50 3.09
N ASP A 42 7.09 -7.81 3.54
CA ASP A 42 6.78 -7.64 4.97
C ASP A 42 7.93 -7.00 5.79
N CYS A 43 8.57 -5.97 5.24
CA CYS A 43 9.65 -5.26 5.94
C CYS A 43 9.14 -4.26 7.01
N GLY A 44 7.86 -3.87 6.95
CA GLY A 44 7.20 -2.99 7.93
C GLY A 44 7.62 -1.50 7.92
N VAL A 45 8.64 -1.11 7.15
CA VAL A 45 9.20 0.26 7.16
C VAL A 45 8.14 1.32 6.79
N CYS A 46 7.28 1.02 5.82
CA CYS A 46 6.27 1.97 5.35
C CYS A 46 5.19 2.31 6.39
N ILE A 47 4.97 1.48 7.41
CA ILE A 47 3.93 1.68 8.43
C ILE A 47 4.26 2.92 9.28
N ALA A 48 5.51 3.03 9.73
CA ALA A 48 5.97 4.15 10.57
C ALA A 48 6.13 5.46 9.78
N GLU A 49 6.43 5.35 8.49
CA GLU A 49 6.67 6.50 7.60
C GLU A 49 5.38 7.11 7.05
N CYS A 50 4.23 6.43 7.18
CA CYS A 50 2.96 6.96 6.70
C CYS A 50 2.43 8.04 7.65
N PRO A 51 2.40 9.33 7.26
CA PRO A 51 1.98 10.43 8.15
C PRO A 51 0.51 10.34 8.54
N GLU A 52 -0.33 9.79 7.66
CA GLU A 52 -1.76 9.61 7.87
C GLU A 52 -2.10 8.34 8.69
N GLY A 53 -1.11 7.48 8.94
CA GLY A 53 -1.33 6.17 9.58
C GLY A 53 -2.30 5.29 8.78
N ALA A 54 -2.21 5.34 7.45
CA ALA A 54 -3.11 4.63 6.54
C ALA A 54 -2.69 3.17 6.25
N ILE A 55 -1.46 2.79 6.64
CA ILE A 55 -0.88 1.49 6.36
C ILE A 55 -0.89 0.65 7.64
N HIS A 56 -1.40 -0.57 7.54
CA HIS A 56 -1.54 -1.51 8.64
C HIS A 56 -0.89 -2.86 8.28
N ALA A 57 -0.46 -3.64 9.26
CA ALA A 57 -0.16 -5.05 9.01
C ALA A 57 -1.47 -5.79 8.69
N ASP A 58 -1.44 -6.78 7.79
CA ASP A 58 -2.62 -7.57 7.40
C ASP A 58 -3.44 -8.09 8.59
N GLY A 59 -2.77 -8.54 9.65
CA GLY A 59 -3.43 -9.08 10.85
C GLY A 59 -4.16 -8.05 11.71
N GLU A 60 -3.97 -6.76 11.43
CA GLU A 60 -4.60 -5.63 12.10
C GLU A 60 -5.55 -4.87 11.16
N ALA A 61 -5.57 -5.21 9.87
CA ALA A 61 -6.37 -4.55 8.85
C ALA A 61 -7.76 -5.18 8.73
N ASP A 62 -8.76 -4.38 8.38
CA ASP A 62 -10.07 -4.90 8.00
C ASP A 62 -9.94 -5.77 6.72
N ASP A 63 -10.58 -6.95 6.70
CA ASP A 63 -10.64 -7.85 5.52
C ASP A 63 -11.02 -7.16 4.21
N LYS A 64 -11.84 -6.09 4.29
CA LYS A 64 -12.24 -5.30 3.13
C LYS A 64 -11.04 -4.63 2.44
N TRP A 65 -10.08 -4.14 3.23
CA TRP A 65 -8.88 -3.47 2.73
C TRP A 65 -7.87 -4.47 2.19
N VAL A 66 -7.76 -5.64 2.83
CA VAL A 66 -6.95 -6.76 2.33
C VAL A 66 -7.36 -7.10 0.89
N LYS A 67 -8.65 -7.39 0.68
CA LYS A 67 -9.19 -7.72 -0.65
C LYS A 67 -9.06 -6.57 -1.64
N PHE A 68 -9.32 -5.34 -1.20
CA PHE A 68 -9.19 -4.17 -2.05
C PHE A 68 -7.76 -3.99 -2.56
N ASN A 69 -6.76 -4.15 -1.68
CA ASN A 69 -5.35 -4.00 -2.07
C ASN A 69 -4.95 -5.11 -3.05
N GLU A 70 -5.33 -6.36 -2.80
CA GLU A 70 -5.08 -7.49 -3.70
C GLU A 70 -5.70 -7.27 -5.09
N GLU A 71 -6.99 -6.94 -5.15
CA GLU A 71 -7.72 -6.73 -6.41
C GLU A 71 -7.18 -5.54 -7.20
N LYS A 72 -6.89 -4.42 -6.53
CA LYS A 72 -6.40 -3.21 -7.19
C LYS A 72 -4.94 -3.34 -7.58
N ALA A 73 -4.11 -3.99 -6.79
CA ALA A 73 -2.71 -4.18 -7.13
C ALA A 73 -2.50 -5.05 -8.38
N ALA A 74 -3.46 -5.91 -8.72
CA ALA A 74 -3.44 -6.71 -9.94
C ALA A 74 -3.75 -5.90 -11.21
N VAL A 75 -4.39 -4.74 -11.10
CA VAL A 75 -4.82 -3.91 -12.25
C VAL A 75 -4.14 -2.55 -12.32
N TRP A 76 -3.68 -2.01 -11.19
CA TRP A 76 -3.02 -0.71 -11.11
C TRP A 76 -1.55 -0.80 -11.52
N GLY A 77 -1.01 0.32 -12.01
CA GLY A 77 0.38 0.42 -12.43
C GLY A 77 1.32 0.53 -11.23
N GLU A 78 2.60 0.28 -11.45
CA GLU A 78 3.63 0.49 -10.42
C GLU A 78 3.76 1.96 -10.06
N ALA A 79 3.71 2.27 -8.76
CA ALA A 79 3.98 3.62 -8.29
C ALA A 79 5.48 3.90 -8.42
N LYS A 80 5.85 4.86 -9.28
CA LYS A 80 7.26 5.19 -9.50
C LYS A 80 7.75 6.16 -8.42
N LYS A 81 8.96 5.89 -7.91
CA LYS A 81 9.78 6.84 -7.15
C LYS A 81 10.20 8.01 -8.05
#